data_AF-A0A1T5AD17-F1
#
_entry.id   AF-A0A1T5AD17-F1
#
_cell.length_a   1.000
_cell.length_b   1.000
_cell.length_c   1.000
_cell.angle_alpha   90.00
_cell.angle_beta   90.00
_cell.angle_gamma   90.00
#
_symmetry.space_group_name_H-M   'P 1'
#
loop_
_entity.id
_entity.type
_entity.pdbx_description
1 polymer ?
#
loop_
_entity_poly.entity_id
_entity_poly.type
_entity_poly.pdbx_seq_one_letter_code
_entity_poly.pdbx_strand_id
1 'polypeptide(L)'
;MSLPLSDLPDWPAALDADEAVKYTRVAPAEIARAARDGRLTFRPIGPNGRKVVRREELDKFLAALFAKGAPSLLGDMDFGRD
;
A
#
# COMPACT_ATOMS: atom_id res chain seq x y z
N MET A 1 -10.59 -19.62 -6.09
CA MET A 1 -10.68 -18.87 -7.36
C MET A 1 -9.33 -18.22 -7.62
N SER A 2 -8.51 -18.81 -8.49
CA SER A 2 -7.22 -18.21 -8.87
C SER A 2 -7.48 -17.15 -9.94
N LEU A 3 -7.12 -15.90 -9.69
CA LEU A 3 -7.06 -14.89 -10.74
C LEU A 3 -6.01 -15.35 -11.76
N PRO A 4 -6.30 -15.37 -13.07
CA PRO A 4 -5.28 -15.66 -14.07
C PRO A 4 -4.20 -14.57 -13.99
N LEU A 5 -2.94 -14.99 -13.83
CA LEU A 5 -1.80 -14.08 -13.68
C LEU A 5 -1.64 -13.13 -14.89
N SER A 6 -2.23 -13.50 -16.04
CA SER A 6 -2.19 -12.79 -17.32
C SER A 6 -2.90 -11.43 -17.33
N ASP A 7 -3.74 -11.14 -16.34
CA ASP A 7 -4.55 -9.90 -16.27
C ASP A 7 -4.08 -8.93 -15.17
N LEU A 8 -2.96 -9.22 -14.51
CA LEU A 8 -2.39 -8.26 -13.56
C LEU A 8 -1.72 -7.11 -14.33
N PRO A 9 -2.00 -5.84 -13.96
CA PRO A 9 -1.26 -4.72 -14.49
C PRO A 9 0.23 -4.92 -14.20
N ASP A 10 1.08 -4.71 -15.21
CA ASP A 10 2.53 -4.70 -15.04
C ASP A 10 2.93 -3.42 -14.28
N TRP A 11 2.97 -3.53 -12.94
CA TRP A 11 3.26 -2.39 -12.08
C TRP A 11 4.75 -2.06 -12.10
N PRO A 12 5.15 -0.84 -12.49
CA PRO A 12 6.55 -0.44 -12.51
C PRO A 12 7.15 -0.42 -11.09
N ALA A 13 8.49 -0.51 -11.02
CA ALA A 13 9.23 -0.52 -9.75
C ALA A 13 9.12 0.81 -8.96
N ALA A 14 8.79 1.90 -9.65
CA ALA A 14 8.50 3.19 -9.07
C ALA A 14 7.16 3.70 -9.63
N LEU A 15 6.31 4.21 -8.74
CA LEU A 15 4.94 4.61 -9.00
C LEU A 15 4.79 6.09 -8.64
N ASP A 16 4.07 6.87 -9.43
CA ASP A 16 3.65 8.21 -9.02
C ASP A 16 2.50 8.16 -7.99
N ALA A 17 2.00 9.33 -7.58
CA ALA A 17 0.94 9.40 -6.58
C ALA A 17 -0.40 8.79 -7.02
N ASP A 18 -0.78 8.92 -8.30
CA ASP A 18 -2.01 8.34 -8.85
C ASP A 18 -1.87 6.81 -9.00
N GLU A 19 -0.72 6.36 -9.50
CA GLU A 19 -0.39 4.94 -9.61
C GLU A 19 -0.30 4.28 -8.22
N ALA A 20 0.28 4.96 -7.23
CA ALA A 20 0.34 4.48 -5.85
C ALA A 20 -1.05 4.28 -5.24
N VAL A 21 -2.01 5.17 -5.52
CA VAL A 21 -3.41 5.03 -5.09
C VAL A 21 -4.07 3.82 -5.76
N LYS A 22 -3.85 3.63 -7.06
CA LYS A 22 -4.41 2.48 -7.79
C LYS A 22 -3.81 1.15 -7.31
N TYR A 23 -2.50 1.15 -7.02
CA TYR A 23 -1.77 -0.02 -6.52
C TYR A 23 -2.20 -0.41 -5.11
N THR A 24 -2.20 0.55 -4.18
CA THR A 24 -2.50 0.30 -2.77
C THR A 24 -3.98 0.21 -2.45
N ARG A 25 -4.84 0.78 -3.32
CA ARG A 25 -6.28 1.03 -3.07
C ARG A 25 -6.56 1.88 -1.82
N VAL A 26 -5.54 2.54 -1.27
CA VAL A 26 -5.65 3.46 -0.15
C VAL A 26 -6.08 4.84 -0.65
N ALA A 27 -6.85 5.57 0.16
CA ALA A 27 -7.32 6.90 -0.20
C ALA A 27 -6.14 7.87 -0.48
N PRO A 28 -6.24 8.76 -1.49
CA PRO A 28 -5.18 9.72 -1.81
C PRO A 28 -4.76 10.59 -0.63
N ALA A 29 -5.70 10.94 0.24
CA ALA A 29 -5.44 11.72 1.46
C ALA A 29 -4.51 10.98 2.43
N GLU A 30 -4.65 9.67 2.56
CA GLU A 30 -3.83 8.86 3.46
C GLU A 30 -2.42 8.64 2.87
N ILE A 31 -2.29 8.51 1.54
CA ILE A 31 -0.99 8.50 0.86
C ILE A 31 -0.28 9.84 1.05
N ALA A 32 -0.98 10.97 0.87
CA ALA A 32 -0.44 12.30 1.08
C ALA A 32 -0.03 12.54 2.55
N ARG A 33 -0.82 12.05 3.50
CA ARG A 33 -0.50 12.07 4.92
C ARG A 33 0.74 11.24 5.23
N ALA A 34 0.81 10.01 4.74
CA ALA A 34 1.97 9.14 4.91
C ALA A 34 3.25 9.76 4.33
N ALA A 35 3.15 10.48 3.21
CA ALA A 35 4.27 11.25 2.66
C ALA A 35 4.69 12.41 3.57
N ARG A 36 3.73 13.16 4.14
CA ARG A 36 4.00 14.25 5.09
C ARG A 36 4.62 13.75 6.40
N ASP A 37 4.15 12.61 6.88
CA ASP A 37 4.63 11.96 8.10
C ASP A 37 5.98 11.23 7.90
N GLY A 38 6.55 11.28 6.68
CA GLY A 38 7.83 10.63 6.35
C GLY A 38 7.77 9.09 6.26
N ARG A 39 6.56 8.51 6.25
CA ARG A 39 6.35 7.06 6.09
C ARG A 39 6.52 6.58 4.65
N LEU A 40 6.26 7.46 3.68
CA LEU A 40 6.49 7.24 2.26
C LEU A 40 7.42 8.32 1.71
N THR A 41 8.48 7.94 0.98
CA THR A 41 9.42 8.90 0.42
C THR A 41 9.22 9.08 -1.07
N PHE A 42 8.60 10.21 -1.44
CA PHE A 42 8.48 10.61 -2.84
C PHE A 42 9.76 11.33 -3.30
N ARG A 43 10.44 10.74 -4.29
CA ARG A 43 11.67 11.27 -4.87
C ARG A 43 11.40 11.84 -6.27
N PRO A 44 12.00 12.99 -6.62
CA PRO A 44 11.91 13.51 -7.98
C PRO A 44 12.68 12.58 -8.94
N ILE A 45 12.11 12.32 -10.11
CA ILE A 45 12.74 11.60 -11.21
C ILE A 45 12.66 12.42 -12.50
N GLY A 46 13.79 12.49 -13.21
CA GLY A 46 13.92 13.13 -14.50
C GLY A 46 13.87 14.67 -14.48
N PRO A 47 14.02 15.30 -15.65
CA PRO A 47 14.15 16.75 -15.79
C PRO A 47 12.87 17.51 -15.44
N ASN A 48 11.71 16.86 -15.51
CA ASN A 48 10.41 17.47 -15.20
C ASN A 48 10.03 17.37 -13.71
N GLY A 49 10.88 16.77 -12.87
CA GLY A 49 10.66 16.70 -11.42
C GLY A 49 9.44 15.87 -10.99
N ARG A 50 9.00 14.91 -11.82
CA ARG A 50 7.89 14.00 -11.46
C ARG A 50 8.26 13.28 -10.17
N LYS A 51 7.38 13.29 -9.18
CA LYS A 51 7.64 12.63 -7.89
C LYS A 51 7.13 11.20 -7.95
N VAL A 52 8.01 10.26 -7.62
CA VAL A 52 7.71 8.82 -7.60
C VAL A 52 8.12 8.21 -6.27
N VAL A 53 7.43 7.17 -5.87
CA VAL A 53 7.73 6.34 -4.70
C VAL A 53 8.07 4.93 -5.18
N ARG A 54 8.97 4.24 -4.48
CA ARG A 54 9.30 2.85 -4.82
C ARG A 54 8.14 1.93 -4.44
N ARG A 55 7.83 0.95 -5.29
CA ARG A 55 6.81 -0.06 -5.01
C ARG A 55 7.08 -0.79 -3.69
N GLU A 56 8.33 -1.14 -3.42
CA GLU A 56 8.75 -1.76 -2.16
C GLU A 56 8.46 -0.92 -0.91
N GLU A 57 8.50 0.41 -1.02
CA GLU A 57 8.11 1.29 0.10
C GLU A 57 6.60 1.27 0.32
N LEU A 58 5.81 1.21 -0.76
CA LEU A 58 4.36 1.05 -0.69
C LEU A 58 3.97 -0.30 -0.09
N ASP A 59 4.66 -1.38 -0.45
CA ASP A 59 4.45 -2.72 0.13
C ASP A 59 4.71 -2.72 1.64
N LYS A 60 5.81 -2.11 2.08
CA LYS A 60 6.13 -1.96 3.51
C LYS A 60 5.09 -1.12 4.24
N PHE A 61 4.63 -0.04 3.60
CA PHE A 61 3.57 0.81 4.14
C PHE A 61 2.26 0.03 4.31
N LEU A 62 1.85 -0.75 3.30
CA LEU A 62 0.66 -1.61 3.39
C LEU A 62 0.81 -2.64 4.49
N ALA A 63 1.94 -3.34 4.54
CA ALA A 63 2.22 -4.32 5.58
C ALA A 63 2.12 -3.69 6.98
N ALA A 64 2.68 -2.48 7.18
CA ALA A 64 2.59 -1.78 8.44
C ALA A 64 1.16 -1.31 8.78
N LEU A 65 0.38 -0.90 7.78
CA LEU A 65 -1.00 -0.43 7.94
C LEU A 65 -1.93 -1.58 8.34
N PHE A 66 -1.79 -2.74 7.69
CA PHE A 66 -2.59 -3.93 7.98
C PHE A 66 -2.06 -4.76 9.16
N ALA A 67 -0.78 -4.73 9.47
CA ALA A 67 -0.24 -5.36 10.68
C ALA A 67 -0.75 -4.69 11.96
N LYS A 68 -1.06 -3.39 11.92
CA LYS A 68 -1.71 -2.68 13.04
C LYS A 68 -3.22 -2.95 13.11
N GLY A 69 -3.82 -3.43 12.02
CA GLY A 69 -5.26 -3.64 11.88
C GLY A 69 -5.70 -5.10 11.95
N ALA A 70 -4.80 -6.04 12.24
CA ALA A 70 -5.16 -7.40 12.61
C ALA A 70 -5.32 -7.45 14.14
N PRO A 71 -6.51 -7.14 14.72
CA PRO A 71 -6.83 -7.79 15.97
C PRO A 71 -6.72 -9.29 15.70
N SER A 72 -6.20 -10.03 16.66
CA SER A 72 -6.15 -11.47 16.66
C SER A 72 -7.57 -12.02 16.40
N LEU A 73 -7.98 -12.17 15.14
CA LEU A 73 -9.27 -12.76 14.78
C LEU A 73 -9.34 -14.25 15.16
N LEU A 74 -8.20 -14.82 15.57
CA LEU A 74 -8.08 -16.14 16.20
C LEU A 74 -8.17 -16.13 17.73
N GLY A 75 -8.15 -14.96 18.39
CA GLY A 75 -8.08 -14.84 19.85
C GLY A 75 -9.42 -14.82 20.57
N ASP A 76 -10.49 -14.32 19.92
CA ASP A 76 -11.80 -14.10 20.53
C ASP A 76 -12.92 -15.01 19.97
N MET A 77 -12.61 -16.02 19.16
CA MET A 77 -13.58 -17.08 18.82
C MET A 77 -13.63 -18.14 19.92
N ASP A 78 -13.81 -17.72 21.17
CA ASP A 78 -14.31 -18.61 22.22
C ASP A 78 -15.80 -18.82 21.93
N PHE A 79 -16.10 -19.81 21.08
CA PHE A 79 -17.44 -20.37 20.95
C PHE A 79 -17.75 -21.09 22.26
N GLY A 80 -18.08 -20.30 23.28
CA GLY A 80 -18.58 -20.75 24.57
C GLY A 80 -19.80 -21.63 24.34
N ARG A 81 -19.59 -22.92 24.51
CA ARG A 81 -20.62 -23.95 24.56
C ARG A 81 -21.26 -23.89 25.95
N ASP A 82 -22.48 -23.39 26.02
CA ASP A 82 -23.47 -23.82 27.02
C ASP A 82 -24.87 -23.84 26.39
#